data_AF-A0A6P6G1N7-F1
#
_entry.id   AF-A0A6P6G1N7-F1
#
_cell.length_a   1.000
_cell.length_b   1.000
_cell.length_c   1.000
_cell.angle_alpha   90.00
_cell.angle_beta   90.00
_cell.angle_gamma   90.00
#
_symmetry.space_group_name_H-M   'P 1'
#
loop_
_entity.id
_entity.type
_entity.pdbx_description
1 polymer ?
#
loop_
_entity_poly.entity_id
_entity_poly.type
_entity_poly.pdbx_seq_one_letter_code
_entity_poly.pdbx_strand_id
1 'polypeptide(L)'
;MVRIHAKHGQTSDQIQFLYDCASSSRIDEIALELTRISNLQAKIQALVLELEPLLLPFHGDANALPLVRALSEANSYASKDQVVYNKPLSYYALRDHVQCIAKELSTVSPLLGFSDLDQFRRILTGFFNTHLLLFL
;
A
#
# COMPACT_ATOMS: atom_id res chain seq x y z
N MET A 1 2.40 10.95 24.08
CA MET A 1 2.34 10.49 22.69
C MET A 1 2.99 11.54 21.82
N VAL A 2 3.79 11.14 20.83
CA VAL A 2 4.46 12.03 19.88
C VAL A 2 4.02 11.64 18.48
N ARG A 3 3.82 12.65 17.62
CA ARG A 3 3.52 12.47 16.21
C ARG A 3 4.76 12.75 15.39
N ILE A 4 5.13 11.79 14.55
CA ILE A 4 6.27 11.86 13.65
C ILE A 4 5.75 12.07 12.23
N HIS A 5 6.27 13.06 11.52
CA HIS A 5 6.07 13.22 10.08
C HIS A 5 7.26 12.61 9.35
N ALA A 6 7.05 11.44 8.76
CA ALA A 6 8.04 10.78 7.91
C ALA A 6 7.91 11.28 6.47
N LYS A 7 9.04 11.64 5.87
CA LYS A 7 9.14 12.04 4.46
C LYS A 7 10.21 11.19 3.80
N HIS A 8 9.86 10.54 2.69
CA HIS A 8 10.86 9.98 1.80
C HIS A 8 11.67 11.13 1.17
N GLY A 9 12.96 10.93 0.86
CA GLY A 9 13.88 12.01 0.46
C GLY A 9 13.47 12.81 -0.78
N GLN A 10 14.37 13.69 -1.25
CA GLN A 10 14.20 14.75 -2.26
C GLN A 10 13.53 14.37 -3.61
N THR A 11 13.21 13.10 -3.87
CA THR A 11 12.80 12.59 -5.18
C THR A 11 11.30 12.29 -5.29
N SER A 12 10.55 12.20 -4.18
CA SER A 12 9.12 11.94 -4.24
C SER A 12 8.41 12.54 -3.04
N ASP A 13 7.89 13.77 -3.21
CA ASP A 13 6.97 14.36 -2.25
C ASP A 13 5.77 13.44 -1.98
N GLN A 14 5.50 12.46 -2.85
CA GLN A 14 4.38 11.51 -2.82
C GLN A 14 4.40 10.55 -1.64
N ILE A 15 5.58 10.15 -1.15
CA ILE A 15 5.69 9.19 -0.04
C ILE A 15 6.02 9.95 1.23
N GLN A 16 4.95 10.35 1.93
CA GLN A 16 5.03 10.94 3.26
C GLN A 16 3.84 10.51 4.11
N PHE A 17 4.04 10.40 5.42
CA PHE A 17 2.99 9.99 6.34
C PHE A 17 3.22 10.45 7.78
N LEU A 18 2.13 10.45 8.54
CA LEU A 18 2.13 10.69 9.97
C LEU A 18 2.15 9.35 10.71
N TYR A 19 2.89 9.25 11.80
CA TYR A 19 2.95 8.07 12.67
C TYR A 19 2.90 8.51 14.13
N ASP A 20 2.04 7.88 14.93
CA ASP A 20 1.91 8.15 16.36
C ASP A 20 2.61 7.07 17.18
N CYS A 21 3.45 7.49 18.14
CA CYS A 21 4.13 6.58 19.06
C CYS A 21 4.19 7.15 20.48
N ALA A 22 4.54 6.31 21.46
CA ALA A 22 4.84 6.78 22.81
C ALA A 22 6.14 7.59 22.81
N SER A 23 6.23 8.62 23.65
CA SER A 23 7.48 9.41 23.82
C SER A 23 8.62 8.59 24.42
N SER A 24 8.31 7.45 25.03
CA SER A 24 9.26 6.49 25.58
C SER A 24 9.67 5.38 24.60
N SER A 25 9.13 5.37 23.38
CA SER A 25 9.46 4.33 22.38
C SER A 25 10.92 4.48 21.96
N ARG A 26 11.59 3.35 21.72
CA ARG A 26 12.99 3.39 21.30
C ARG A 26 13.11 3.76 19.82
N ILE A 27 14.24 4.38 19.46
CA ILE A 27 14.49 4.85 18.09
C ILE A 27 14.50 3.68 17.09
N ASP A 28 15.04 2.52 17.47
CA ASP A 28 15.07 1.32 16.63
C ASP A 28 13.68 0.74 16.38
N GLU A 29 12.80 0.75 17.38
CA GLU A 29 11.40 0.35 17.24
C GLU A 29 10.64 1.31 16.32
N ILE A 30 10.85 2.62 16.50
CA ILE A 30 10.26 3.64 15.63
C ILE A 30 10.74 3.46 14.19
N ALA A 31 12.05 3.34 13.97
CA ALA A 31 12.62 3.18 12.63
C ALA A 31 12.07 1.94 11.92
N LEU A 32 11.97 0.81 12.63
CA LEU A 32 11.38 -0.42 12.09
C LEU A 32 9.93 -0.22 11.63
N GLU A 33 9.09 0.42 12.45
CA GLU A 33 7.69 0.68 12.12
C GLU A 33 7.56 1.68 10.96
N LEU A 34 8.36 2.75 10.94
CA LEU A 34 8.38 3.69 9.82
C LEU A 34 8.76 3.00 8.50
N THR A 35 9.77 2.14 8.50
CA THR A 35 10.16 1.36 7.32
C THR A 35 9.04 0.43 6.87
N ARG A 36 8.37 -0.27 7.80
CA ARG A 36 7.24 -1.15 7.49
C ARG A 36 6.07 -0.40 6.86
N ILE A 37 5.71 0.76 7.43
CA ILE A 37 4.65 1.62 6.89
C ILE A 37 5.02 2.12 5.50
N SER A 38 6.24 2.64 5.32
CA SER A 38 6.72 3.11 4.02
C SER A 38 6.66 2.01 2.95
N ASN A 39 7.06 0.78 3.30
CA ASN A 39 7.02 -0.35 2.38
C ASN A 39 5.59 -0.74 1.98
N LEU A 40 4.65 -0.73 2.93
CA LEU A 40 3.24 -1.02 2.63
C LEU A 40 2.58 0.09 1.81
N GLN A 41 2.89 1.36 2.09
CA GLN A 41 2.43 2.50 1.29
C GLN A 41 2.89 2.38 -0.17
N ALA A 42 4.19 2.13 -0.38
CA ALA A 42 4.75 1.90 -1.72
C ALA A 42 4.11 0.69 -2.41
N LYS A 43 3.84 -0.39 -1.68
CA LYS A 43 3.17 -1.58 -2.20
C LYS A 43 1.74 -1.29 -2.66
N ILE A 44 0.96 -0.54 -1.88
CA ILE A 44 -0.39 -0.14 -2.26
C ILE A 44 -0.35 0.72 -3.53
N GLN A 45 0.55 1.70 -3.59
CA GLN A 45 0.69 2.56 -4.78
C GLN A 45 1.06 1.75 -6.03
N ALA A 46 1.97 0.79 -5.93
CA ALA A 46 2.30 -0.10 -7.04
C ALA A 46 1.09 -0.94 -7.49
N LEU A 47 0.35 -1.53 -6.55
CA LEU A 47 -0.86 -2.30 -6.86
C LEU A 47 -1.91 -1.46 -7.57
N VAL A 48 -2.11 -0.22 -7.13
CA VAL A 48 -3.04 0.73 -7.77
C VAL A 48 -2.62 0.99 -9.22
N LEU A 49 -1.34 1.34 -9.45
CA LEU A 49 -0.82 1.63 -10.78
C LEU A 49 -0.98 0.46 -11.76
N GLU A 50 -0.85 -0.78 -11.29
CA GLU A 50 -0.95 -1.97 -12.14
C GLU A 50 -2.38 -2.46 -12.34
N LEU A 51 -3.21 -2.40 -11.31
CA LEU A 51 -4.56 -2.99 -11.34
C LEU A 51 -5.61 -2.03 -11.88
N GLU A 52 -5.47 -0.70 -11.67
CA GLU A 52 -6.45 0.27 -12.18
C GLU A 52 -6.65 0.16 -13.72
N PRO A 53 -5.59 0.09 -14.56
CA PRO A 53 -5.78 -0.06 -16.01
C PRO A 53 -6.46 -1.37 -16.40
N LEU A 54 -6.19 -2.46 -15.66
CA LEU A 54 -6.77 -3.78 -15.91
C LEU A 54 -8.25 -3.86 -15.53
N LEU A 55 -8.67 -3.05 -14.56
CA LEU A 55 -10.04 -3.02 -14.07
C LEU A 55 -10.93 -2.02 -14.83
N LEU A 56 -10.34 -1.11 -15.61
CA LEU A 56 -11.07 -0.13 -16.42
C LEU A 56 -12.18 -0.75 -17.30
N PRO A 57 -11.95 -1.88 -18.00
CA PRO A 57 -12.99 -2.51 -18.83
C PRO A 57 -14.15 -3.12 -18.04
N PHE A 58 -13.94 -3.39 -16.74
CA PHE A 58 -14.90 -4.01 -15.84
C PHE A 58 -15.60 -2.98 -14.94
N HIS A 59 -15.50 -1.69 -15.28
CA HIS A 59 -16.13 -0.64 -14.48
C HIS A 59 -17.66 -0.81 -14.48
N GLY A 60 -18.22 -1.12 -13.31
CA GLY A 60 -19.65 -1.42 -13.15
C GLY A 60 -19.99 -2.92 -13.15
N ASP A 61 -19.02 -3.81 -13.38
CA ASP A 61 -19.19 -5.25 -13.18
C ASP A 61 -19.29 -5.55 -11.68
N ALA A 62 -20.38 -6.21 -11.28
CA ALA A 62 -20.64 -6.58 -9.89
C ALA A 62 -19.55 -7.48 -9.29
N ASN A 63 -18.87 -8.27 -10.13
CA ASN A 63 -17.80 -9.17 -9.69
C ASN A 63 -16.46 -8.44 -9.50
N ALA A 64 -16.17 -7.41 -10.30
CA ALA A 64 -14.95 -6.61 -10.16
C ALA A 64 -15.07 -5.47 -9.13
N LEU A 65 -16.30 -5.05 -8.82
CA LEU A 65 -16.60 -3.95 -7.91
C LEU A 65 -15.94 -4.07 -6.52
N PRO A 66 -15.88 -5.24 -5.85
CA PRO A 66 -15.20 -5.37 -4.57
C PRO A 66 -13.71 -5.03 -4.63
N LEU A 67 -13.01 -5.48 -5.68
CA LEU A 67 -11.60 -5.18 -5.88
C LEU A 67 -11.36 -3.70 -6.20
N VAL A 68 -12.20 -3.09 -7.04
CA VAL A 68 -12.14 -1.65 -7.33
C VAL A 68 -12.30 -0.83 -6.05
N ARG A 69 -13.26 -1.20 -5.19
CA ARG A 69 -13.46 -0.54 -3.88
C ARG A 69 -12.26 -0.73 -2.97
N ALA A 70 -11.76 -1.97 -2.84
CA ALA A 70 -10.61 -2.26 -1.99
C ALA A 70 -9.36 -1.46 -2.41
N LEU A 71 -9.11 -1.31 -3.72
CA LEU A 71 -8.03 -0.49 -4.25
C LEU A 71 -8.23 1.00 -3.97
N SER A 72 -9.43 1.51 -4.22
CA SER A 72 -9.77 2.92 -3.97
C SER A 72 -9.61 3.29 -2.48
N GLU A 73 -10.12 2.45 -1.58
CA GLU A 73 -10.01 2.62 -0.13
C GLU A 73 -8.56 2.57 0.33
N ALA A 74 -7.79 1.56 -0.13
CA ALA A 74 -6.38 1.44 0.21
C ALA A 74 -5.56 2.63 -0.30
N ASN A 75 -5.81 3.08 -1.54
CA ASN A 75 -5.14 4.23 -2.13
C ASN A 75 -5.43 5.50 -1.32
N SER A 76 -6.70 5.75 -0.99
CA SER A 76 -7.11 6.90 -0.18
C SER A 76 -6.49 6.86 1.21
N TYR A 77 -6.42 5.69 1.85
CA TYR A 77 -5.78 5.54 3.15
C TYR A 77 -4.27 5.80 3.07
N ALA A 78 -3.61 5.27 2.05
CA ALA A 78 -2.16 5.36 1.85
C ALA A 78 -1.70 6.66 1.16
N SER A 79 -2.60 7.56 0.76
CA SER A 79 -2.25 8.79 0.03
C SER A 79 -1.66 9.86 0.97
N LYS A 80 -1.29 11.01 0.41
CA LYS A 80 -0.94 12.19 1.22
C LYS A 80 -2.12 12.79 1.97
N ASP A 81 -3.35 12.42 1.62
CA ASP A 81 -4.55 13.02 2.21
C ASP A 81 -4.57 12.82 3.72
N GLN A 82 -4.05 11.69 4.23
CA GLN A 82 -3.92 11.51 5.67
C GLN A 82 -3.01 12.57 6.34
N VAL A 83 -1.99 13.10 5.65
CA VAL A 83 -1.19 14.22 6.19
C VAL A 83 -2.03 15.49 6.25
N VAL A 84 -2.77 15.79 5.18
CA VAL A 84 -3.63 16.98 5.07
C VAL A 84 -4.71 16.95 6.14
N TYR A 85 -5.31 15.78 6.38
CA TYR A 85 -6.34 15.59 7.41
C TYR A 85 -5.79 15.25 8.79
N ASN A 86 -4.47 15.33 8.99
CA ASN A 86 -3.80 15.08 10.27
C ASN A 86 -4.13 13.70 10.89
N LYS A 87 -4.24 12.68 10.04
CA LYS A 87 -4.52 11.29 10.39
C LYS A 87 -3.23 10.46 10.31
N PRO A 88 -2.80 9.81 11.40
CA PRO A 88 -1.65 8.92 11.35
C PRO A 88 -1.97 7.62 10.62
N LEU A 89 -0.98 7.08 9.92
CA LEU A 89 -1.03 5.74 9.37
C LEU A 89 -0.77 4.70 10.47
N SER A 90 -1.49 3.58 10.34
CA SER A 90 -1.25 2.37 11.12
C SER A 90 -0.68 1.30 10.22
N TYR A 91 0.42 0.68 10.65
CA TYR A 91 0.98 -0.51 10.00
C TYR A 91 -0.07 -1.60 9.80
N TYR A 92 -0.86 -1.89 10.83
CA TYR A 92 -1.87 -2.95 10.79
C TYR A 92 -2.98 -2.63 9.79
N ALA A 93 -3.46 -1.39 9.76
CA ALA A 93 -4.49 -0.99 8.79
C ALA A 93 -4.00 -1.10 7.34
N LEU A 94 -2.77 -0.64 7.06
CA LEU A 94 -2.16 -0.81 5.73
C LEU A 94 -2.02 -2.28 5.35
N ARG A 95 -1.59 -3.12 6.31
CA ARG A 95 -1.45 -4.56 6.09
C ARG A 95 -2.79 -5.19 5.77
N ASP A 96 -3.84 -4.80 6.48
CA ASP A 96 -5.20 -5.31 6.27
C ASP A 96 -5.74 -4.87 4.89
N HIS A 97 -5.49 -3.62 4.47
CA HIS A 97 -5.81 -3.18 3.10
C HIS A 97 -5.11 -4.04 2.04
N VAL A 98 -3.81 -4.33 2.20
CA VAL A 98 -3.08 -5.21 1.28
C VAL A 98 -3.65 -6.63 1.26
N GLN A 99 -4.05 -7.17 2.42
CA GLN A 99 -4.68 -8.48 2.52
C GLN A 99 -6.06 -8.51 1.86
N CYS A 100 -6.87 -7.47 2.05
CA CYS A 100 -8.16 -7.31 1.39
C CYS A 100 -8.01 -7.25 -0.13
N ILE A 101 -7.08 -6.44 -0.66
CA ILE A 101 -6.78 -6.41 -2.10
C ILE A 101 -6.38 -7.80 -2.60
N ALA A 102 -5.47 -8.49 -1.91
CA ALA A 102 -5.02 -9.82 -2.33
C ALA A 102 -6.17 -10.83 -2.37
N LYS A 103 -7.08 -10.77 -1.40
CA LYS A 103 -8.27 -11.63 -1.34
C LYS A 103 -9.21 -11.35 -2.51
N GLU A 104 -9.60 -10.09 -2.72
CA GLU A 104 -10.54 -9.73 -3.79
C GLU A 104 -9.90 -9.88 -5.19
N LEU A 105 -8.59 -9.74 -5.31
CA LEU A 105 -7.89 -10.04 -6.57
C LEU A 105 -7.91 -11.53 -6.88
N SER A 106 -7.83 -12.39 -5.86
CA SER A 106 -7.90 -13.85 -6.05
C SER A 106 -9.29 -14.32 -6.52
N THR A 107 -10.35 -13.59 -6.19
CA THR A 107 -11.72 -13.89 -6.66
C THR A 107 -11.96 -13.37 -8.08
N VAL A 108 -11.33 -12.25 -8.44
CA VAL A 108 -11.47 -11.59 -9.76
C VAL A 108 -10.43 -12.10 -10.78
N SER A 109 -9.39 -12.82 -10.35
CA SER A 109 -8.31 -13.30 -11.23
C SER A 109 -8.78 -14.10 -12.46
N PRO A 110 -9.81 -14.98 -12.39
CA PRO A 110 -10.28 -15.69 -13.58
C PRO A 110 -10.94 -14.75 -14.61
N LEU A 111 -11.56 -13.66 -14.15
CA LEU A 111 -12.19 -12.65 -15.01
C LEU A 111 -11.15 -11.79 -15.73
N LEU A 112 -10.02 -11.51 -15.08
CA LEU A 112 -8.90 -10.75 -15.64
C LEU A 112 -8.03 -11.57 -16.60
N GLY A 113 -8.36 -12.84 -16.83
CA GLY A 113 -7.58 -13.75 -17.68
C GLY A 113 -6.23 -14.14 -17.05
N PHE A 114 -6.03 -13.88 -15.75
CA PHE A 114 -4.85 -14.34 -15.04
C PHE A 114 -4.93 -15.86 -14.89
N SER A 115 -4.15 -16.55 -15.72
CA SER A 115 -4.12 -18.02 -15.72
C SER A 115 -3.28 -18.60 -14.58
N ASP A 116 -2.48 -17.78 -13.89
CA ASP A 116 -1.51 -18.27 -12.92
C ASP A 116 -1.29 -17.33 -11.72
N LEU A 117 -1.37 -17.90 -10.52
CA LEU A 117 -1.03 -17.27 -9.23
C LEU A 117 0.45 -16.84 -9.18
N ASP A 118 1.31 -17.37 -10.06
CA ASP A 118 2.72 -16.98 -10.16
C ASP A 118 2.92 -15.60 -10.81
N GLN A 119 2.03 -15.18 -11.72
CA GLN A 119 2.04 -13.81 -12.24
C GLN A 119 1.61 -12.81 -11.15
N PHE A 120 0.63 -13.20 -10.34
CA PHE A 120 0.19 -12.51 -9.12
C PHE A 120 1.28 -12.41 -8.05
N ARG A 121 2.02 -13.51 -7.80
CA ARG A 121 3.17 -13.49 -6.89
C ARG A 121 4.26 -12.57 -7.41
N ARG A 122 4.57 -12.60 -8.71
CA ARG A 122 5.56 -11.70 -9.31
C ARG A 122 5.23 -10.22 -9.16
N ILE A 123 3.96 -9.84 -9.31
CA ILE A 123 3.50 -8.48 -9.02
C ILE A 123 3.71 -8.14 -7.54
N LEU A 124 3.34 -9.06 -6.64
CA LEU A 124 3.46 -8.85 -5.20
C LEU A 124 4.90 -8.92 -4.65
N THR A 125 5.81 -9.64 -5.30
CA THR A 125 7.19 -9.89 -4.85
C THR A 125 8.25 -9.14 -5.67
N GLY A 126 7.99 -8.86 -6.95
CA GLY A 126 8.96 -8.33 -7.92
C GLY A 126 9.42 -6.90 -7.62
N PHE A 127 8.59 -6.09 -6.96
CA PHE A 127 8.96 -4.71 -6.60
C PHE A 127 9.90 -4.59 -5.41
N PHE A 128 10.12 -5.67 -4.65
CA PHE A 128 11.02 -5.65 -3.49
C PHE A 128 12.49 -5.82 -3.83
N ASN A 129 12.86 -6.18 -5.08
CA ASN A 129 14.24 -6.52 -5.42
C ASN A 129 15.00 -5.50 -6.27
N THR A 130 14.35 -4.48 -6.85
CA THR A 130 15.06 -3.55 -7.76
C THR A 130 15.27 -2.13 -7.21
N HIS A 131 14.61 -1.71 -6.12
CA HIS A 131 14.81 -0.34 -5.59
C HIS A 131 14.89 -0.18 -4.07
N LEU A 132 14.97 -1.27 -3.29
CA LEU A 132 15.06 -1.20 -1.81
C LEU A 132 16.31 -1.86 -1.23
N LEU A 133 17.40 -1.92 -2.01
CA LEU A 133 18.71 -2.42 -1.59
C LEU A 133 19.73 -1.29 -1.35
N LEU A 134 19.29 -0.15 -0.85
CA LEU A 134 20.16 0.86 -0.24
C LEU A 134 19.51 1.28 1.07
N PHE A 135 20.30 1.30 2.14
CA PHE A 135 19.93 1.57 3.54
C PHE A 135 19.57 0.33 4.39
N LEU A 136 20.48 -0.65 4.36
CA LEU A 136 21.04 -1.21 5.59
C LEU A 136 22.36 -0.48 5.88
#